data_AF-A0A9Q0X6J5-F1
#
_entry.id   AF-A0A9Q0X6J5-F1
#
_cell.length_a   1.000
_cell.length_b   1.000
_cell.length_c   1.000
_cell.angle_alpha   90.00
_cell.angle_beta   90.00
_cell.angle_gamma   90.00
#
_symmetry.space_group_name_H-M   'P 1'
#
loop_
_entity.id
_entity.type
_entity.pdbx_description
1 polymer ?
#
loop_
_entity_poly.entity_id
_entity_poly.type
_entity_poly.pdbx_seq_one_letter_code
_entity_poly.pdbx_strand_id
1 'polypeptide(L)'
;MVSKTRLILSDFVVSLMWVWSGSLIKIFVFKVLEMEHDSRGEFLKNSLSIMNMFLFSFLGKVTKGGTYNPLTILSSAISGDFSQFLFTIGARIPVQ
;
A
#
# COMPACT_ATOMS: atom_id res chain seq x y z
N MET A 1 2.83 14.12 17.95
CA MET A 1 1.80 13.07 17.91
C MET A 1 1.01 13.23 16.61
N VAL A 2 0.88 12.20 15.76
CA VAL A 2 0.05 12.26 14.54
C VAL A 2 -1.41 12.11 14.96
N SER A 3 -2.32 12.94 14.44
CA SER A 3 -3.74 12.82 14.79
C SER A 3 -4.33 11.54 14.19
N LYS A 4 -5.28 10.92 14.91
CA LYS A 4 -5.98 9.69 14.45
C LYS A 4 -6.63 9.90 13.07
N THR A 5 -7.27 11.04 12.85
CA THR A 5 -7.88 11.42 11.57
C THR A 5 -6.85 11.49 10.44
N ARG A 6 -5.67 12.08 10.69
CA ARG A 6 -4.60 12.15 9.69
C ARG A 6 -4.10 10.75 9.33
N LEU A 7 -4.01 9.85 10.30
CA LEU A 7 -3.55 8.49 10.06
C LEU A 7 -4.55 7.68 9.24
N ILE A 8 -5.85 7.79 9.54
CA ILE A 8 -6.94 7.20 8.73
C ILE A 8 -6.90 7.73 7.30
N LEU A 9 -6.78 9.06 7.12
CA LEU A 9 -6.70 9.64 5.79
C LEU A 9 -5.45 9.17 5.03
N SER A 10 -4.32 9.01 5.73
CA SER A 10 -3.09 8.49 5.13
C SER A 10 -3.25 7.03 4.72
N ASP A 11 -3.88 6.20 5.55
CA ASP A 11 -4.19 4.80 5.21
C ASP A 11 -5.07 4.73 3.96
N PHE A 12 -6.15 5.53 3.92
CA PHE A 12 -7.03 5.62 2.75
C PHE A 12 -6.28 5.99 1.47
N VAL A 13 -5.50 7.08 1.49
CA VAL A 13 -4.77 7.54 0.31
C VAL A 13 -3.74 6.51 -0.13
N VAL A 14 -2.99 5.92 0.80
CA VAL A 14 -1.97 4.92 0.46
C VAL A 14 -2.63 3.63 -0.06
N SER A 15 -3.75 3.19 0.51
CA SER A 15 -4.52 2.06 -0.02
C SER A 15 -5.08 2.31 -1.40
N LEU A 16 -5.74 3.45 -1.61
CA LEU A 16 -6.24 3.84 -2.92
C LEU A 16 -5.09 3.86 -3.92
N MET A 17 -3.93 4.40 -3.51
CA MET A 17 -2.72 4.43 -4.32
C MET A 17 -2.22 3.03 -4.68
N TRP A 18 -2.29 2.08 -3.75
CA TRP A 18 -1.81 0.72 -3.95
C TRP A 18 -2.65 -0.03 -4.99
N VAL A 19 -3.98 0.02 -4.85
CA VAL A 19 -4.94 -0.77 -5.65
C VAL A 19 -4.80 -0.50 -7.15
N TRP A 20 -4.78 0.76 -7.57
CA TRP A 20 -4.61 1.12 -8.99
C TRP A 20 -3.16 1.04 -9.50
N SER A 21 -2.14 1.12 -8.63
CA SER A 21 -0.72 1.12 -9.07
C SER A 21 -0.34 -0.13 -9.87
N GLY A 22 -0.79 -1.31 -9.45
CA GLY A 22 -0.53 -2.56 -10.16
C GLY A 22 -1.15 -2.58 -11.56
N SER A 23 -2.35 -2.01 -11.72
CA SER A 23 -3.01 -1.86 -13.02
C SER A 23 -2.27 -0.87 -13.91
N LEU A 24 -1.80 0.25 -13.35
CA LEU A 24 -0.99 1.24 -14.09
C LEU A 24 0.31 0.63 -14.61
N ILE A 25 1.01 -0.19 -13.81
CA ILE A 25 2.23 -0.89 -14.24
C ILE A 25 1.92 -1.83 -15.41
N LYS A 26 0.82 -2.60 -15.34
CA LYS A 26 0.42 -3.50 -16.44
C LYS A 26 0.08 -2.74 -17.71
N ILE A 27 -0.68 -1.65 -17.60
CA ILE A 27 -1.04 -0.79 -18.75
C ILE A 27 0.24 -0.19 -19.35
N PHE A 28 1.15 0.30 -18.51
CA PHE A 28 2.40 0.87 -18.96
C PHE A 28 3.24 -0.16 -19.74
N VAL A 29 3.45 -1.36 -19.20
CA VAL A 29 4.30 -2.36 -19.85
C VAL A 29 3.63 -2.95 -21.09
N PHE A 30 2.37 -3.37 -21.00
CA PHE A 30 1.75 -4.15 -22.08
C PHE A 30 1.02 -3.29 -23.12
N LYS A 31 0.54 -2.10 -22.76
CA LYS A 31 -0.17 -1.21 -23.70
C LYS A 31 0.67 -0.02 -24.17
N VAL A 32 1.48 0.59 -23.30
CA VAL A 32 2.26 1.80 -23.67
C VAL A 32 3.60 1.42 -24.29
N LEU A 33 4.31 0.45 -23.71
CA LEU A 33 5.56 -0.07 -24.26
C LEU A 33 5.34 -1.17 -25.31
N GLU A 34 4.08 -1.56 -25.55
CA GLU A 34 3.68 -2.59 -26.52
C GLU A 34 4.45 -3.91 -26.36
N MET A 35 4.91 -4.21 -25.15
CA MET A 35 5.53 -5.49 -24.86
C MET A 35 4.41 -6.53 -24.82
N GLU A 36 4.48 -7.57 -25.64
CA GLU A 36 3.55 -8.68 -25.54
C GLU A 36 3.71 -9.39 -24.19
N HIS A 37 2.88 -10.40 -23.90
CA HIS A 37 3.09 -11.28 -22.73
C HIS A 37 4.26 -12.26 -22.94
N ASP A 38 5.34 -11.77 -23.57
CA ASP A 38 6.59 -12.48 -23.72
C ASP A 38 7.42 -12.42 -22.43
N SER A 39 8.53 -13.16 -22.39
CA SER A 39 9.37 -13.22 -21.19
C SER A 39 9.94 -11.86 -20.79
N ARG A 40 10.10 -10.92 -21.71
CA ARG A 40 10.68 -9.59 -21.45
C ARG A 40 9.66 -8.65 -20.83
N GLY A 41 8.43 -8.61 -21.35
CA GLY A 41 7.32 -7.84 -20.79
C GLY A 41 7.00 -8.29 -19.36
N GLU A 42 6.89 -9.59 -19.13
CA GLU A 42 6.66 -10.13 -17.78
C GLU A 42 7.81 -9.81 -16.82
N PHE A 43 9.06 -9.92 -17.27
CA PHE A 43 10.23 -9.56 -16.46
C PHE A 43 10.18 -8.08 -16.04
N LEU A 44 9.93 -7.17 -16.99
CA LEU A 44 9.86 -5.74 -16.70
C LEU A 44 8.68 -5.39 -15.79
N LYS A 45 7.49 -5.94 -16.05
CA LYS A 45 6.31 -5.74 -15.19
C LYS A 45 6.57 -6.22 -13.76
N ASN A 46 7.24 -7.36 -13.59
CA ASN A 46 7.59 -7.86 -12.25
C ASN A 46 8.65 -6.99 -11.57
N SER A 47 9.67 -6.53 -12.30
CA SER A 47 10.69 -5.61 -11.78
C SER A 47 10.07 -4.29 -11.30
N LEU A 48 9.18 -3.69 -12.10
CA LEU A 48 8.43 -2.49 -11.71
C LEU A 48 7.51 -2.74 -10.52
N SER A 49 6.87 -3.92 -10.45
CA SER A 49 6.04 -4.29 -9.30
C SER A 49 6.85 -4.39 -8.00
N ILE A 50 8.08 -4.92 -8.05
CA ILE A 50 8.99 -4.97 -6.91
C ILE A 50 9.39 -3.54 -6.51
N MET A 51 9.80 -2.72 -7.47
CA MET A 51 10.14 -1.32 -7.22
C MET A 51 8.96 -0.55 -6.60
N ASN A 52 7.74 -0.83 -7.04
CA ASN A 52 6.52 -0.29 -6.47
C ASN A 52 6.35 -0.68 -5.00
N MET A 53 6.60 -1.95 -4.61
CA MET A 53 6.58 -2.34 -3.19
C MET A 53 7.54 -1.50 -2.33
N PHE A 54 8.74 -1.21 -2.82
CA PHE A 54 9.68 -0.34 -2.10
C PHE A 54 9.20 1.12 -2.02
N LEU A 55 8.59 1.63 -3.09
CA LEU A 55 7.97 2.96 -3.09
C LEU A 55 6.89 3.06 -2.01
N PHE A 56 6.03 2.05 -1.89
CA PHE A 56 4.98 2.03 -0.87
C PHE A 56 5.52 1.88 0.56
N SER A 57 6.59 1.10 0.74
CA SER A 57 7.31 1.07 2.02
C SER A 57 7.88 2.45 2.39
N PHE A 58 8.42 3.19 1.41
CA PHE A 58 8.89 4.56 1.62
C PHE A 58 7.74 5.53 1.93
N LEU A 59 6.60 5.43 1.23
CA LEU A 59 5.40 6.24 1.50
C LEU A 59 4.90 6.05 2.94
N GLY A 60 4.98 4.84 3.49
CA GLY A 60 4.66 4.59 4.90
C GLY A 60 5.52 5.42 5.87
N LYS A 61 6.80 5.63 5.56
CA LYS A 61 7.69 6.51 6.34
C LYS A 61 7.33 7.98 6.18
N VAL A 62 7.11 8.44 4.94
CA VAL A 62 6.75 9.84 4.63
C VAL A 62 5.43 10.26 5.28
N THR A 63 4.44 9.37 5.24
CA THR A 63 3.11 9.62 5.84
C THR A 63 3.10 9.47 7.37
N LYS A 64 4.23 9.09 7.98
CA LYS A 64 4.38 8.84 9.42
C LYS A 64 3.46 7.71 9.92
N GLY A 65 3.38 6.62 9.15
CA GLY A 65 2.71 5.38 9.55
C GLY A 65 1.46 5.03 8.75
N GLY A 66 1.16 5.75 7.66
CA GLY A 66 0.11 5.35 6.71
C GLY A 66 0.45 4.01 6.07
N THR A 67 -0.53 3.14 5.91
CA THR A 67 -0.34 1.80 5.36
C THR A 67 -1.56 1.37 4.56
N TYR A 68 -1.33 0.46 3.62
CA TYR A 68 -2.35 -0.17 2.79
C TYR A 68 -2.54 -1.66 3.09
N ASN A 69 -1.72 -2.21 3.99
CA ASN A 69 -1.70 -3.63 4.29
C ASN A 69 -2.11 -3.85 5.76
N PRO A 70 -3.34 -4.32 6.02
CA PRO A 70 -3.83 -4.59 7.37
C PRO A 70 -2.90 -5.46 8.22
N LEU A 71 -2.22 -6.42 7.60
CA LEU A 71 -1.31 -7.34 8.30
C LEU A 71 -0.10 -6.61 8.92
N THR A 72 0.30 -5.47 8.35
CA THR A 72 1.45 -4.69 8.85
C THR A 72 1.17 -3.98 10.16
N ILE A 73 -0.10 -3.71 10.47
CA ILE A 73 -0.51 -3.01 11.70
C ILE A 73 -1.18 -3.96 12.70
N LEU A 74 -1.63 -5.13 12.26
CA LEU A 74 -2.35 -6.08 13.10
C LEU A 74 -1.51 -6.60 14.28
N SER A 75 -0.24 -6.94 14.07
CA SER A 75 0.64 -7.38 15.15
C SER A 75 0.79 -6.31 16.23
N SER A 76 1.02 -5.05 15.83
CA SER A 76 1.13 -3.92 16.76
C SER A 76 -0.18 -3.64 17.50
N ALA A 77 -1.32 -3.91 16.86
CA ALA A 77 -2.64 -3.73 17.46
C ALA A 77 -2.94 -4.81 18.51
N ILE A 78 -2.53 -6.06 18.26
CA ILE A 78 -2.73 -7.18 19.19
C ILE A 78 -1.81 -7.05 20.42
N SER A 79 -0.57 -6.60 20.24
CA SER A 79 0.38 -6.41 21.34
C SER A 79 0.23 -5.08 22.08
N GLY A 80 -0.61 -4.16 21.57
CA GLY A 80 -0.88 -2.85 22.14
C GLY A 80 -1.98 -2.85 23.19
N ASP A 81 -2.45 -1.66 23.57
CA ASP A 81 -3.60 -1.52 24.46
C ASP A 81 -4.94 -1.74 23.74
N PHE A 82 -6.01 -1.94 24.51
CA PHE A 82 -7.35 -2.20 23.97
C PHE A 82 -7.89 -1.05 23.10
N SER A 83 -7.51 0.21 23.39
CA SER A 83 -7.94 1.36 22.59
C SER A 83 -7.26 1.38 21.22
N GLN A 84 -5.97 1.07 21.16
CA GLN A 84 -5.20 0.92 19.94
C GLN A 84 -5.70 -0.27 19.11
N PHE A 85 -6.03 -1.38 19.77
CA PHE A 85 -6.64 -2.54 19.13
C PHE A 85 -7.97 -2.17 18.44
N LEU A 86 -8.92 -1.59 19.19
CA LEU A 86 -10.21 -1.16 18.65
C LEU A 86 -10.07 -0.11 17.56
N PHE A 87 -9.16 0.84 17.71
CA PHE A 87 -8.89 1.85 16.69
C PHE A 87 -8.34 1.22 15.40
N THR A 88 -7.47 0.22 15.52
CA THR A 88 -6.87 -0.44 14.36
C THR A 88 -7.90 -1.30 13.62
N ILE A 89 -8.60 -2.18 14.32
CA ILE A 89 -9.58 -3.08 13.71
C ILE A 89 -10.84 -2.33 13.26
N GLY A 90 -11.29 -1.33 14.03
CA GLY A 90 -12.54 -0.61 13.76
C GLY A 90 -12.43 0.57 12.80
N ALA A 91 -11.23 1.12 12.58
CA ALA A 91 -11.08 2.31 11.73
C ALA A 91 -9.94 2.18 10.71
N ARG A 92 -8.74 1.77 11.12
CA ARG A 92 -7.59 1.71 10.19
C ARG A 92 -7.70 0.60 9.15
N ILE A 93 -8.09 -0.61 9.55
CA ILE A 93 -8.27 -1.72 8.61
C ILE A 93 -9.42 -1.47 7.64
N PRO A 94 -10.61 -1.01 8.07
CA PRO A 94 -11.74 -0.80 7.15
C PRO A 94 -11.55 0.34 6.14
N VAL A 95 -10.69 1.32 6.44
CA VAL A 95 -10.40 2.41 5.50
C VAL A 95 -9.34 2.04 4.47
N GLN A 96 -8.59 0.97 4.72
CA GLN A 96 -7.58 0.42 3.82
C GLN A 96 -8.23 -0.44 2.74
#